data_AF-A0A930FRL8-F1
#
_entry.id   AF-A0A930FRL8-F1
#
_cell.length_a   1.000
_cell.length_b   1.000
_cell.length_c   1.000
_cell.angle_alpha   90.00
_cell.angle_beta   90.00
_cell.angle_gamma   90.00
#
_symmetry.space_group_name_H-M   'P 1'
#
loop_
_entity.id
_entity.type
_entity.pdbx_description
1 polymer ?
#
loop_
_entity_poly.entity_id
_entity_poly.type
_entity_poly.pdbx_seq_one_letter_code
_entity_poly.pdbx_strand_id
1 'polypeptide(L)'
;MASKKALTQVKDIREGKDEALKAALAQIQKEFGQGSIMTLGDDRKRMNIETISTGSISLDLATGIGGIAKGRIAEIYGPESSGKTTLTLHIIAEAQKNGGKAAFIDAEHALDPEYAENLGVNIDELIVSQPDTGEQALEICEMLVRSGALDVVVIDSVAALVPKAEIEGAMGDSVVGLQARLMSQALRKLAAIINKSNTSVIFINQLREKIGIMYGSPEVTTGGKALKFYASMRFDVRRVETIKKGDEMLGNRVKVKIVKNKLAPPFKQAEFEIMYGEGISKMGDIIDSAINVNIIDKSGSWYSFKGTRLGQGKENVKAFLKENPKLADTIEGLLLDTLHGDDNLEENENQKNDSPEKSVEQLFEIDEDGVVLD
;
A
#
# COMPACT_ATOMS: atom_id res chain seq x y z
N MET A 1 -36.84 39.87 -30.49
CA MET A 1 -36.28 40.70 -29.39
C MET A 1 -36.46 40.09 -28.00
N ALA A 2 -37.56 39.40 -27.68
CA ALA A 2 -37.79 38.79 -26.36
C ALA A 2 -36.78 37.70 -25.95
N SER A 3 -36.34 36.86 -26.90
CA SER A 3 -35.35 35.79 -26.64
C SER A 3 -33.95 36.33 -26.27
N LYS A 4 -33.51 37.43 -26.90
CA LYS A 4 -32.22 38.06 -26.60
C LYS A 4 -32.20 38.68 -25.19
N LYS A 5 -33.32 39.29 -24.76
CA LYS A 5 -33.45 39.95 -23.45
C LYS A 5 -33.49 38.94 -22.29
N ALA A 6 -34.12 37.77 -22.49
CA ALA A 6 -34.11 36.67 -21.53
C ALA A 6 -32.72 36.02 -21.39
N LEU A 7 -31.99 35.86 -22.50
CA LEU A 7 -30.60 35.38 -22.49
C LEU A 7 -29.64 36.35 -21.76
N THR A 8 -29.86 37.67 -21.89
CA THR A 8 -29.08 38.69 -21.16
C THR A 8 -29.37 38.65 -19.66
N GLN A 9 -30.64 38.55 -19.24
CA GLN A 9 -30.99 38.43 -17.82
C GLN A 9 -30.45 37.14 -17.18
N VAL A 10 -30.45 36.02 -17.89
CA VAL A 10 -29.89 34.76 -17.37
C VAL A 10 -28.37 34.84 -17.25
N LYS A 11 -27.68 35.58 -18.14
CA LYS A 11 -26.25 35.88 -18.02
C LYS A 11 -25.96 36.76 -16.81
N ASP A 12 -26.68 37.87 -16.64
CA ASP A 12 -26.51 38.78 -15.49
C ASP A 12 -26.71 38.07 -14.14
N ILE A 13 -27.71 37.17 -14.05
CA ILE A 13 -27.96 36.38 -12.83
C ILE A 13 -26.84 35.36 -12.57
N ARG A 14 -26.23 34.79 -13.62
CA ARG A 14 -25.09 33.87 -13.47
C ARG A 14 -23.83 34.63 -13.06
N GLU A 15 -23.54 35.77 -13.69
CA GLU A 15 -22.39 36.62 -13.35
C GLU A 15 -22.47 37.09 -11.89
N GLY A 16 -23.65 37.53 -11.42
CA GLY A 16 -23.83 37.91 -10.01
C GLY A 16 -23.67 36.74 -9.02
N LYS A 17 -24.04 35.51 -9.41
CA LYS A 17 -23.79 34.30 -8.61
C LYS A 17 -22.30 33.93 -8.58
N ASP A 18 -21.61 34.09 -9.69
CA ASP A 18 -20.18 33.78 -9.79
C ASP A 18 -19.33 34.79 -9.00
N GLU A 19 -19.71 36.07 -8.98
CA GLU A 19 -19.08 37.09 -8.14
C GLU A 19 -19.31 36.83 -6.64
N ALA A 20 -20.55 36.50 -6.24
CA ALA A 20 -20.86 36.14 -4.86
C ALA A 20 -20.11 34.88 -4.42
N LEU A 21 -20.00 33.89 -5.30
CA LEU A 21 -19.21 32.68 -5.06
C LEU A 21 -17.73 33.00 -4.89
N LYS A 22 -17.14 33.83 -5.77
CA LYS A 22 -15.74 34.26 -5.65
C LYS A 22 -15.46 35.02 -4.35
N ALA A 23 -16.37 35.91 -3.94
CA ALA A 23 -16.25 36.64 -2.69
C ALA A 23 -16.30 35.68 -1.47
N ALA A 24 -17.22 34.72 -1.48
CA ALA A 24 -17.31 33.69 -0.44
C ALA A 24 -16.05 32.81 -0.40
N LEU A 25 -15.54 32.36 -1.55
CA LEU A 25 -14.30 31.58 -1.65
C LEU A 25 -13.10 32.36 -1.11
N ALA A 26 -12.96 33.65 -1.47
CA ALA A 26 -11.89 34.51 -0.97
C ALA A 26 -12.00 34.75 0.55
N GLN A 27 -13.21 34.91 1.07
CA GLN A 27 -13.44 35.04 2.52
C GLN A 27 -13.05 33.76 3.26
N ILE A 28 -13.47 32.59 2.77
CA ILE A 28 -13.11 31.29 3.35
C ILE A 28 -11.59 31.10 3.34
N GLN A 29 -10.90 31.40 2.22
CA GLN A 29 -9.44 31.32 2.16
C GLN A 29 -8.74 32.29 3.11
N LYS A 30 -9.30 33.49 3.33
CA LYS A 30 -8.77 34.47 4.28
C LYS A 30 -8.93 34.02 5.73
N GLU A 31 -10.08 33.44 6.08
CA GLU A 31 -10.39 32.99 7.44
C GLU A 31 -9.71 31.67 7.81
N PHE A 32 -9.62 30.72 6.86
CA PHE A 32 -9.17 29.34 7.13
C PHE A 32 -7.84 28.96 6.44
N GLY A 33 -7.22 29.90 5.71
CA GLY A 33 -5.93 29.72 5.05
C GLY A 33 -6.03 29.29 3.59
N GLN A 34 -4.94 29.47 2.84
CA GLN A 34 -4.83 28.99 1.45
C GLN A 34 -4.96 27.47 1.41
N GLY A 35 -5.83 26.96 0.51
CA GLY A 35 -6.10 25.52 0.36
C GLY A 35 -7.23 24.97 1.25
N SER A 36 -7.87 25.79 2.07
CA SER A 36 -9.06 25.39 2.85
C SER A 36 -10.29 25.11 1.98
N ILE A 37 -10.36 25.73 0.80
CA ILE A 37 -11.39 25.51 -0.22
C ILE A 37 -10.77 25.70 -1.60
N MET A 38 -11.04 24.76 -2.50
CA MET A 38 -10.53 24.76 -3.89
C MET A 38 -11.48 24.01 -4.83
N THR A 39 -11.41 24.32 -6.12
CA THR A 39 -12.13 23.55 -7.14
C THR A 39 -11.43 22.22 -7.35
N LEU A 40 -12.17 21.11 -7.38
CA LEU A 40 -11.60 19.76 -7.55
C LEU A 40 -10.75 19.64 -8.84
N GLY A 41 -11.08 20.41 -9.89
CA GLY A 41 -10.32 20.43 -11.14
C GLY A 41 -8.98 21.17 -11.09
N ASP A 42 -8.79 22.10 -10.15
CA ASP A 42 -7.55 22.87 -10.00
C ASP A 42 -6.42 22.02 -9.36
N ASP A 43 -6.79 20.91 -8.70
CA ASP A 43 -5.88 20.05 -7.93
C ASP A 43 -5.48 18.76 -8.66
N ARG A 44 -5.74 18.63 -9.99
CA ARG A 44 -5.35 17.44 -10.78
C ARG A 44 -3.87 17.08 -10.63
N LYS A 45 -2.98 18.05 -10.39
CA LYS A 45 -1.54 17.83 -10.13
C LYS A 45 -1.21 17.38 -8.70
N ARG A 46 -2.03 17.67 -7.69
CA ARG A 46 -1.88 17.12 -6.32
C ARG A 46 -2.62 15.80 -6.13
N MET A 47 -3.46 15.39 -7.09
CA MET A 47 -4.13 14.09 -7.09
C MET A 47 -3.24 12.93 -7.55
N ASN A 48 -1.98 13.17 -7.93
CA ASN A 48 -0.99 12.08 -7.98
C ASN A 48 -0.75 11.59 -6.56
N ILE A 49 -1.43 10.50 -6.22
CA ILE A 49 -1.27 9.83 -4.93
C ILE A 49 0.13 9.24 -4.92
N GLU A 50 1.01 9.80 -4.09
CA GLU A 50 2.29 9.18 -3.81
C GLU A 50 2.07 7.86 -3.08
N THR A 51 2.85 6.84 -3.44
CA THR A 51 2.76 5.51 -2.86
C THR A 51 4.12 5.02 -2.35
N ILE A 52 4.07 4.04 -1.46
CA ILE A 52 5.21 3.28 -0.95
C ILE A 52 4.99 1.84 -1.41
N SER A 53 5.97 1.26 -2.12
CA SER A 53 5.90 -0.14 -2.56
C SER A 53 5.67 -1.06 -1.35
N THR A 54 4.91 -2.13 -1.58
CA THR A 54 4.70 -3.17 -0.57
C THR A 54 5.84 -4.17 -0.46
N GLY A 55 6.85 -4.07 -1.34
CA GLY A 55 7.90 -5.08 -1.53
C GLY A 55 7.42 -6.32 -2.29
N SER A 56 6.14 -6.37 -2.67
CA SER A 56 5.55 -7.37 -3.56
C SER A 56 4.98 -6.66 -4.78
N ILE A 57 5.56 -6.96 -5.95
CA ILE A 57 5.09 -6.41 -7.23
C ILE A 57 3.66 -6.86 -7.53
N SER A 58 3.28 -8.10 -7.23
CA SER A 58 1.91 -8.55 -7.47
C SER A 58 0.91 -7.80 -6.59
N LEU A 59 1.27 -7.48 -5.34
CA LEU A 59 0.43 -6.68 -4.46
C LEU A 59 0.37 -5.22 -4.90
N ASP A 60 1.49 -4.63 -5.32
CA ASP A 60 1.55 -3.26 -5.85
C ASP A 60 0.64 -3.12 -7.09
N LEU A 61 0.69 -4.08 -8.01
CA LEU A 61 -0.20 -4.15 -9.16
C LEU A 61 -1.68 -4.31 -8.73
N ALA A 62 -1.93 -5.20 -7.77
CA ALA A 62 -3.27 -5.42 -7.24
C ALA A 62 -3.85 -4.18 -6.55
N THR A 63 -3.01 -3.32 -5.94
CA THR A 63 -3.48 -2.05 -5.35
C THR A 63 -4.04 -1.09 -6.40
N GLY A 64 -3.64 -1.22 -7.67
CA GLY A 64 -4.01 -0.32 -8.76
C GLY A 64 -3.38 1.08 -8.68
N ILE A 65 -2.56 1.34 -7.67
CA ILE A 65 -1.85 2.61 -7.46
C ILE A 65 -0.34 2.39 -7.22
N GLY A 66 0.14 1.16 -7.31
CA GLY A 66 1.56 0.82 -7.13
C GLY A 66 2.03 0.76 -5.67
N GLY A 67 1.13 0.58 -4.69
CA GLY A 67 1.51 0.34 -3.30
C GLY A 67 0.58 0.94 -2.24
N ILE A 68 1.14 1.28 -1.07
CA ILE A 68 0.44 1.94 0.04
C ILE A 68 0.43 3.44 -0.19
N ALA A 69 -0.74 4.05 -0.19
CA ALA A 69 -0.88 5.50 -0.36
C ALA A 69 -0.36 6.31 0.83
N LYS A 70 0.53 7.26 0.55
CA LYS A 70 1.00 8.27 1.48
C LYS A 70 -0.13 9.18 1.97
N GLY A 71 0.03 9.66 3.20
CA GLY A 71 -0.97 10.50 3.87
C GLY A 71 -2.31 9.81 4.13
N ARG A 72 -2.34 8.47 4.17
CA ARG A 72 -3.54 7.66 4.42
C ARG A 72 -3.32 6.61 5.52
N ILE A 73 -4.44 6.08 6.02
CA ILE A 73 -4.47 4.95 6.95
C ILE A 73 -4.65 3.66 6.16
N ALA A 74 -3.85 2.65 6.45
CA ALA A 74 -4.04 1.27 6.00
C ALA A 74 -4.24 0.32 7.20
N GLU A 75 -4.99 -0.75 6.99
CA GLU A 75 -5.11 -1.86 7.95
C GLU A 75 -4.67 -3.16 7.29
N ILE A 76 -3.69 -3.84 7.90
CA ILE A 76 -3.23 -5.17 7.48
C ILE A 76 -3.66 -6.15 8.56
N TYR A 77 -4.57 -7.07 8.22
CA TYR A 77 -5.13 -8.00 9.20
C TYR A 77 -5.17 -9.43 8.66
N GLY A 78 -5.31 -10.39 9.56
CA GLY A 78 -5.34 -11.80 9.20
C GLY A 78 -5.04 -12.72 10.38
N PRO A 79 -5.00 -14.04 10.16
CA PRO A 79 -4.63 -15.02 11.17
C PRO A 79 -3.22 -14.80 11.73
N GLU A 80 -2.90 -15.48 12.83
CA GLU A 80 -1.52 -15.57 13.32
C GLU A 80 -0.61 -16.22 12.26
N SER A 81 0.64 -15.80 12.25
CA SER A 81 1.67 -16.30 11.32
C SER A 81 1.29 -16.24 9.83
N SER A 82 0.38 -15.33 9.45
CA SER A 82 -0.02 -15.15 8.05
C SER A 82 0.93 -14.29 7.22
N GLY A 83 1.91 -13.62 7.86
CA GLY A 83 2.88 -12.74 7.20
C GLY A 83 2.60 -11.24 7.34
N LYS A 84 1.71 -10.82 8.25
CA LYS A 84 1.35 -9.39 8.47
C LYS A 84 2.57 -8.52 8.80
N THR A 85 3.33 -8.92 9.81
CA THR A 85 4.53 -8.20 10.26
C THR A 85 5.61 -8.24 9.18
N THR A 86 5.85 -9.39 8.53
CA THR A 86 6.77 -9.51 7.38
C THR A 86 6.42 -8.55 6.25
N LEU A 87 5.16 -8.52 5.80
CA LEU A 87 4.70 -7.58 4.77
C LEU A 87 4.93 -6.12 5.18
N THR A 88 4.72 -5.82 6.45
CA THR A 88 4.88 -4.46 6.98
C THR A 88 6.35 -4.05 7.08
N LEU A 89 7.24 -4.97 7.43
CA LEU A 89 8.68 -4.75 7.42
C LEU A 89 9.20 -4.52 5.99
N HIS A 90 8.66 -5.20 4.98
CA HIS A 90 9.00 -4.89 3.58
C HIS A 90 8.53 -3.48 3.16
N ILE A 91 7.34 -3.05 3.58
CA ILE A 91 6.89 -1.66 3.33
C ILE A 91 7.84 -0.65 3.98
N ILE A 92 8.33 -0.93 5.19
CA ILE A 92 9.34 -0.10 5.87
C ILE A 92 10.65 -0.09 5.08
N ALA A 93 11.15 -1.25 4.68
CA ALA A 93 12.39 -1.38 3.90
C ALA A 93 12.31 -0.60 2.58
N GLU A 94 11.20 -0.70 1.85
CA GLU A 94 10.97 0.05 0.61
C GLU A 94 10.84 1.56 0.86
N ALA A 95 10.25 1.99 1.99
CA ALA A 95 10.23 3.40 2.37
C ALA A 95 11.66 3.94 2.62
N GLN A 96 12.46 3.20 3.39
CA GLN A 96 13.85 3.57 3.72
C GLN A 96 14.75 3.55 2.48
N LYS A 97 14.61 2.55 1.61
CA LYS A 97 15.35 2.44 0.35
C LYS A 97 15.13 3.66 -0.56
N ASN A 98 13.96 4.27 -0.51
CA ASN A 98 13.63 5.51 -1.22
C ASN A 98 14.03 6.79 -0.47
N GLY A 99 14.86 6.67 0.58
CA GLY A 99 15.34 7.80 1.40
C GLY A 99 14.32 8.32 2.41
N GLY A 100 13.19 7.63 2.58
CA GLY A 100 12.17 7.96 3.54
C GLY A 100 12.51 7.48 4.95
N LYS A 101 11.72 7.92 5.94
CA LYS A 101 11.89 7.52 7.35
C LYS A 101 10.69 6.76 7.88
N ALA A 102 10.96 5.79 8.74
CA ALA A 102 9.96 4.89 9.28
C ALA A 102 9.97 4.85 10.81
N ALA A 103 8.80 4.59 11.39
CA ALA A 103 8.66 4.26 12.81
C ALA A 103 7.81 3.01 13.01
N PHE A 104 8.16 2.22 14.02
CA PHE A 104 7.46 1.00 14.42
C PHE A 104 7.06 1.09 15.89
N ILE A 105 5.76 1.07 16.14
CA ILE A 105 5.17 1.04 17.48
C ILE A 105 4.83 -0.42 17.79
N ASP A 106 5.73 -1.09 18.50
CA ASP A 106 5.67 -2.49 18.88
C ASP A 106 4.91 -2.64 20.21
N ALA A 107 3.59 -2.68 20.12
CA ALA A 107 2.72 -2.96 21.26
C ALA A 107 2.65 -4.47 21.59
N GLU A 108 3.01 -5.36 20.66
CA GLU A 108 3.10 -6.80 20.92
C GLU A 108 4.42 -7.22 21.60
N HIS A 109 5.41 -6.33 21.67
CA HIS A 109 6.77 -6.59 22.19
C HIS A 109 7.43 -7.80 21.50
N ALA A 110 7.20 -7.94 20.20
CA ALA A 110 7.56 -9.12 19.42
C ALA A 110 8.43 -8.83 18.18
N LEU A 111 8.87 -7.58 18.01
CA LEU A 111 9.75 -7.22 16.90
C LEU A 111 11.15 -7.83 17.10
N ASP A 112 11.59 -8.61 16.12
CA ASP A 112 12.95 -9.16 16.02
C ASP A 112 13.83 -8.28 15.11
N PRO A 113 14.85 -7.58 15.66
CA PRO A 113 15.73 -6.72 14.87
C PRO A 113 16.55 -7.48 13.81
N GLU A 114 17.01 -8.70 14.11
CA GLU A 114 17.82 -9.48 13.17
C GLU A 114 16.96 -9.93 11.98
N TYR A 115 15.73 -10.36 12.27
CA TYR A 115 14.78 -10.67 11.21
C TYR A 115 14.47 -9.43 10.36
N ALA A 116 14.22 -8.28 10.98
CA ALA A 116 13.94 -7.04 10.23
C ALA A 116 15.12 -6.61 9.35
N GLU A 117 16.35 -6.70 9.84
CA GLU A 117 17.57 -6.41 9.06
C GLU A 117 17.69 -7.32 7.84
N ASN A 118 17.44 -8.62 8.01
CA ASN A 118 17.44 -9.59 6.91
C ASN A 118 16.39 -9.28 5.83
N LEU A 119 15.30 -8.60 6.19
CA LEU A 119 14.28 -8.12 5.24
C LEU A 119 14.65 -6.80 4.53
N GLY A 120 15.83 -6.24 4.82
CA GLY A 120 16.33 -5.00 4.25
C GLY A 120 15.92 -3.74 5.01
N VAL A 121 15.43 -3.86 6.23
CA VAL A 121 15.16 -2.71 7.10
C VAL A 121 16.49 -2.15 7.63
N ASN A 122 16.70 -0.85 7.49
CA ASN A 122 17.81 -0.17 8.14
C ASN A 122 17.48 0.03 9.63
N ILE A 123 18.04 -0.82 10.48
CA ILE A 123 17.78 -0.85 11.93
C ILE A 123 18.32 0.41 12.62
N ASP A 124 19.44 0.96 12.17
CA ASP A 124 20.06 2.15 12.77
C ASP A 124 19.18 3.40 12.64
N GLU A 125 18.33 3.45 11.61
CA GLU A 125 17.44 4.56 11.33
C GLU A 125 15.96 4.30 11.68
N LEU A 126 15.61 3.06 12.02
CA LEU A 126 14.23 2.71 12.37
C LEU A 126 13.89 3.22 13.79
N ILE A 127 12.91 4.11 13.88
CA ILE A 127 12.40 4.57 15.18
C ILE A 127 11.50 3.48 15.76
N VAL A 128 11.88 2.90 16.90
CA VAL A 128 11.08 1.89 17.59
C VAL A 128 10.53 2.45 18.90
N SER A 129 9.26 2.16 19.19
CA SER A 129 8.63 2.48 20.47
C SER A 129 7.89 1.25 21.00
N GLN A 130 8.11 0.93 22.28
CA GLN A 130 7.40 -0.12 23.01
C GLN A 130 6.56 0.52 24.12
N PRO A 131 5.29 0.87 23.83
CA PRO A 131 4.43 1.58 24.77
C PRO A 131 3.83 0.64 25.83
N ASP A 132 3.59 1.15 27.02
CA ASP A 132 2.94 0.44 28.14
C ASP A 132 1.42 0.40 27.99
N THR A 133 0.82 1.36 27.27
CA THR A 133 -0.65 1.49 27.15
C THR A 133 -1.09 1.87 25.74
N GLY A 134 -2.33 1.54 25.39
CA GLY A 134 -2.94 1.90 24.12
C GLY A 134 -3.04 3.41 23.89
N GLU A 135 -3.33 4.19 24.94
CA GLU A 135 -3.32 5.66 24.89
C GLU A 135 -1.92 6.17 24.50
N GLN A 136 -0.89 5.72 25.21
CA GLN A 136 0.49 6.14 24.98
C GLN A 136 0.95 5.79 23.56
N ALA A 137 0.64 4.58 23.07
CA ALA A 137 0.94 4.16 21.71
C ALA A 137 0.35 5.12 20.66
N LEU A 138 -0.92 5.50 20.83
CA LEU A 138 -1.64 6.38 19.90
C LEU A 138 -1.19 7.84 20.01
N GLU A 139 -0.79 8.30 21.20
CA GLU A 139 -0.19 9.63 21.41
C GLU A 139 1.20 9.72 20.78
N ILE A 140 2.03 8.70 20.93
CA ILE A 140 3.34 8.61 20.25
C ILE A 140 3.13 8.64 18.73
N CYS A 141 2.19 7.86 18.20
CA CYS A 141 1.82 7.92 16.78
C CYS A 141 1.42 9.33 16.35
N GLU A 142 0.57 10.01 17.13
CA GLU A 142 0.15 11.39 16.84
C GLU A 142 1.33 12.35 16.77
N MET A 143 2.26 12.28 17.73
CA MET A 143 3.45 13.13 17.77
C MET A 143 4.39 12.87 16.59
N LEU A 144 4.62 11.60 16.28
CA LEU A 144 5.47 11.18 15.16
C LEU A 144 4.90 11.66 13.82
N VAL A 145 3.60 11.45 13.56
CA VAL A 145 2.94 11.93 12.33
C VAL A 145 2.94 13.45 12.26
N ARG A 146 2.68 14.15 13.39
CA ARG A 146 2.64 15.62 13.44
C ARG A 146 4.00 16.25 13.13
N SER A 147 5.11 15.54 13.38
CA SER A 147 6.45 16.03 13.04
C SER A 147 6.64 16.27 11.55
N GLY A 148 5.88 15.56 10.69
CA GLY A 148 6.04 15.59 9.24
C GLY A 148 7.35 15.01 8.71
N ALA A 149 8.14 14.36 9.59
CA ALA A 149 9.46 13.84 9.24
C ALA A 149 9.46 12.36 8.82
N LEU A 150 8.30 11.69 8.86
CA LEU A 150 8.16 10.26 8.59
C LEU A 150 7.27 10.00 7.39
N ASP A 151 7.68 9.03 6.58
CA ASP A 151 6.93 8.52 5.44
C ASP A 151 5.95 7.42 5.86
N VAL A 152 6.34 6.59 6.84
CA VAL A 152 5.52 5.48 7.33
C VAL A 152 5.62 5.31 8.84
N VAL A 153 4.47 5.09 9.49
CA VAL A 153 4.37 4.68 10.90
C VAL A 153 3.53 3.41 10.98
N VAL A 154 4.07 2.40 11.62
CA VAL A 154 3.43 1.10 11.82
C VAL A 154 3.04 0.95 13.28
N ILE A 155 1.86 0.38 13.54
CA ILE A 155 1.41 -0.03 14.87
C ILE A 155 1.13 -1.52 14.86
N ASP A 156 1.94 -2.30 15.58
CA ASP A 156 1.82 -3.75 15.72
C ASP A 156 1.55 -4.12 17.19
N SER A 157 0.32 -4.42 17.60
CA SER A 157 -0.92 -4.44 16.81
C SER A 157 -2.07 -3.76 17.54
N VAL A 158 -3.16 -3.50 16.82
CA VAL A 158 -4.40 -2.94 17.40
C VAL A 158 -4.92 -3.80 18.55
N ALA A 159 -4.72 -5.13 18.49
CA ALA A 159 -5.19 -6.02 19.54
C ALA A 159 -4.45 -5.79 20.87
N ALA A 160 -3.18 -5.36 20.81
CA ALA A 160 -2.33 -5.05 21.96
C ALA A 160 -2.47 -3.61 22.47
N LEU A 161 -3.28 -2.76 21.83
CA LEU A 161 -3.59 -1.41 22.32
C LEU A 161 -4.56 -1.46 23.51
N VAL A 162 -4.10 -1.97 24.65
CA VAL A 162 -4.90 -2.15 25.87
C VAL A 162 -5.00 -0.80 26.59
N PRO A 163 -6.21 -0.29 26.86
CA PRO A 163 -6.38 0.96 27.59
C PRO A 163 -5.78 0.91 29.00
N LYS A 164 -5.23 2.02 29.48
CA LYS A 164 -4.64 2.14 30.81
C LYS A 164 -5.55 1.62 31.93
N ALA A 165 -6.84 1.97 31.89
CA ALA A 165 -7.80 1.56 32.91
C ALA A 165 -8.08 0.04 32.91
N GLU A 166 -7.83 -0.65 31.80
CA GLU A 166 -7.92 -2.12 31.72
C GLU A 166 -6.67 -2.79 32.29
N ILE A 167 -5.49 -2.19 32.10
CA ILE A 167 -4.22 -2.67 32.66
C ILE A 167 -4.18 -2.51 34.19
N GLU A 168 -4.66 -1.38 34.71
CA GLU A 168 -4.70 -1.09 36.15
C GLU A 168 -5.87 -1.79 36.88
N GLY A 169 -6.84 -2.31 36.13
CA GLY A 169 -8.01 -3.01 36.66
C GLY A 169 -7.70 -4.43 37.15
N ALA A 170 -8.62 -5.02 37.90
CA ALA A 170 -8.49 -6.41 38.31
C ALA A 170 -8.89 -7.36 37.18
N MET A 171 -8.27 -8.55 37.13
CA MET A 171 -8.70 -9.59 36.20
C MET A 171 -10.17 -9.95 36.44
N GLY A 172 -11.01 -9.79 35.41
CA GLY A 172 -12.45 -10.02 35.49
C GLY A 172 -13.30 -8.75 35.56
N ASP A 173 -12.69 -7.57 35.71
CA ASP A 173 -13.40 -6.31 35.62
C ASP A 173 -13.98 -6.10 34.21
N SER A 174 -15.27 -5.77 34.12
CA SER A 174 -15.94 -5.59 32.84
C SER A 174 -15.75 -4.17 32.29
N VAL A 175 -14.75 -3.97 31.43
CA VAL A 175 -14.51 -2.68 30.75
C VAL A 175 -14.96 -2.74 29.29
N VAL A 176 -16.27 -2.91 29.10
CA VAL A 176 -16.84 -3.20 27.76
C VAL A 176 -16.62 -2.02 26.81
N GLY A 177 -15.90 -2.28 25.70
CA GLY A 177 -15.78 -1.36 24.58
C GLY A 177 -14.84 -0.17 24.79
N LEU A 178 -14.02 -0.18 25.83
CA LEU A 178 -13.07 0.90 26.11
C LEU A 178 -12.06 1.08 24.96
N GLN A 179 -11.47 -0.02 24.48
CA GLN A 179 -10.57 0.00 23.33
C GLN A 179 -11.22 0.55 22.05
N ALA A 180 -12.48 0.21 21.79
CA ALA A 180 -13.21 0.72 20.62
C ALA A 180 -13.45 2.24 20.69
N ARG A 181 -13.69 2.77 21.90
CA ARG A 181 -13.83 4.22 22.13
C ARG A 181 -12.50 4.94 21.97
N LEU A 182 -11.42 4.38 22.53
CA LEU A 182 -10.06 4.87 22.38
C LEU A 182 -9.68 4.99 20.90
N MET A 183 -9.84 3.90 20.13
CA MET A 183 -9.58 3.89 18.69
C MET A 183 -10.41 4.94 17.94
N SER A 184 -11.69 5.08 18.28
CA SER A 184 -12.58 6.08 17.64
C SER A 184 -12.13 7.51 17.88
N GLN A 185 -11.63 7.81 19.09
CA GLN A 185 -11.13 9.13 19.45
C GLN A 185 -9.78 9.41 18.78
N ALA A 186 -8.85 8.46 18.85
CA ALA A 186 -7.52 8.59 18.28
C ALA A 186 -7.56 8.75 16.75
N LEU A 187 -8.29 7.88 16.05
CA LEU A 187 -8.40 7.95 14.58
C LEU A 187 -9.03 9.26 14.09
N ARG A 188 -9.96 9.84 14.86
CA ARG A 188 -10.55 11.14 14.55
C ARG A 188 -9.51 12.26 14.59
N LYS A 189 -8.57 12.22 15.54
CA LYS A 189 -7.46 13.18 15.61
C LYS A 189 -6.42 12.91 14.53
N LEU A 190 -6.01 11.65 14.38
CA LEU A 190 -4.94 11.23 13.46
C LEU A 190 -5.30 11.50 11.99
N ALA A 191 -6.53 11.22 11.55
CA ALA A 191 -6.90 11.30 10.14
C ALA A 191 -6.61 12.66 9.49
N ALA A 192 -6.85 13.76 10.23
CA ALA A 192 -6.61 15.11 9.73
C ALA A 192 -5.10 15.46 9.66
N ILE A 193 -4.29 14.88 10.54
CA ILE A 193 -2.85 15.15 10.64
C ILE A 193 -2.10 14.32 9.59
N ILE A 194 -2.46 13.04 9.47
CA ILE A 194 -1.90 12.08 8.49
C ILE A 194 -1.97 12.66 7.07
N ASN A 195 -3.12 13.19 6.67
CA ASN A 195 -3.26 13.76 5.34
C ASN A 195 -2.37 14.99 5.11
N LYS A 196 -2.13 15.80 6.14
CA LYS A 196 -1.29 17.00 6.04
C LYS A 196 0.20 16.69 6.08
N SER A 197 0.61 15.65 6.80
CA SER A 197 2.02 15.25 6.94
C SER A 197 2.50 14.36 5.79
N ASN A 198 1.60 13.88 4.93
CA ASN A 198 1.87 12.87 3.90
C ASN A 198 2.44 11.55 4.47
N THR A 199 2.25 11.27 5.76
CA THR A 199 2.72 10.05 6.42
C THR A 199 1.70 8.93 6.26
N SER A 200 2.12 7.76 5.78
CA SER A 200 1.31 6.54 5.81
C SER A 200 1.24 5.99 7.23
N VAL A 201 0.04 5.66 7.72
CA VAL A 201 -0.11 4.98 9.02
C VAL A 201 -0.73 3.60 8.81
N ILE A 202 0.01 2.56 9.19
CA ILE A 202 -0.38 1.16 8.99
C ILE A 202 -0.69 0.55 10.35
N PHE A 203 -1.90 0.03 10.49
CA PHE A 203 -2.31 -0.74 11.65
C PHE A 203 -2.27 -2.22 11.32
N ILE A 204 -1.47 -2.99 12.07
CA ILE A 204 -1.56 -4.45 12.06
C ILE A 204 -2.71 -4.84 12.99
N ASN A 205 -3.51 -5.82 12.58
CA ASN A 205 -4.64 -6.27 13.38
C ASN A 205 -4.79 -7.79 13.31
N GLN A 206 -5.41 -8.35 14.35
CA GLN A 206 -5.68 -9.76 14.46
C GLN A 206 -7.16 -10.04 14.16
N LEU A 207 -7.43 -11.27 13.72
CA LEU A 207 -8.79 -11.78 13.64
C LEU A 207 -9.26 -12.32 15.00
N ARG A 208 -10.55 -12.13 15.26
CA ARG A 208 -11.31 -12.72 16.38
C ARG A 208 -12.61 -13.26 15.82
N GLU A 209 -13.23 -14.20 16.51
CA GLU A 209 -14.54 -14.71 16.14
C GLU A 209 -15.63 -14.06 16.99
N LYS A 210 -16.71 -13.62 16.34
CA LYS A 210 -17.91 -13.17 17.04
C LYS A 210 -18.83 -14.36 17.32
N ILE A 211 -18.96 -14.69 18.60
CA ILE A 211 -19.87 -15.74 19.08
C ILE A 211 -21.32 -15.41 18.68
N GLY A 212 -22.06 -16.43 18.23
CA GLY A 212 -23.49 -16.33 17.93
C GLY A 212 -23.85 -15.91 16.50
N ILE A 213 -22.89 -15.87 15.58
CA ILE A 213 -23.18 -15.71 14.14
C ILE A 213 -23.51 -17.09 13.55
N MET A 214 -24.76 -17.28 13.10
CA MET A 214 -25.22 -18.49 12.41
C MET A 214 -25.13 -18.42 10.88
N TYR A 215 -24.97 -17.21 10.31
CA TYR A 215 -24.92 -16.99 8.86
C TYR A 215 -23.86 -15.94 8.49
N GLY A 216 -23.05 -16.22 7.47
CA GLY A 216 -21.91 -15.39 7.05
C GLY A 216 -20.61 -15.72 7.79
N SER A 217 -19.57 -14.91 7.57
CA SER A 217 -18.28 -15.09 8.26
C SER A 217 -18.37 -14.59 9.71
N PRO A 218 -17.94 -15.40 10.71
CA PRO A 218 -17.88 -14.98 12.11
C PRO A 218 -16.68 -14.06 12.40
N GLU A 219 -15.73 -13.93 11.47
CA GLU A 219 -14.48 -13.22 11.68
C GLU A 219 -14.67 -11.70 11.78
N VAL A 220 -14.07 -11.10 12.80
CA VAL A 220 -14.04 -9.66 13.06
C VAL A 220 -12.62 -9.23 13.43
N THR A 221 -12.32 -7.93 13.28
CA THR A 221 -11.05 -7.35 13.71
C THR A 221 -11.22 -6.62 15.04
N THR A 222 -10.13 -6.54 15.82
CA THR A 222 -10.10 -5.89 17.14
C THR A 222 -10.14 -4.36 17.03
N GLY A 223 -10.45 -3.65 18.12
CA GLY A 223 -10.47 -2.17 18.15
C GLY A 223 -11.77 -1.53 17.66
N GLY A 224 -12.85 -2.31 17.51
CA GLY A 224 -14.16 -1.82 17.09
C GLY A 224 -14.28 -1.53 15.59
N LYS A 225 -15.20 -0.64 15.21
CA LYS A 225 -15.50 -0.38 13.78
C LYS A 225 -14.76 0.82 13.19
N ALA A 226 -14.20 1.71 14.02
CA ALA A 226 -13.65 2.98 13.57
C ALA A 226 -12.55 2.80 12.51
N LEU A 227 -11.58 1.92 12.75
CA LEU A 227 -10.49 1.66 11.82
C LEU A 227 -10.99 1.22 10.44
N LYS A 228 -12.06 0.39 10.39
CA LYS A 228 -12.67 -0.04 9.13
C LYS A 228 -13.19 1.13 8.29
N PHE A 229 -13.64 2.22 8.90
CA PHE A 229 -14.13 3.41 8.20
C PHE A 229 -13.00 4.37 7.79
N TYR A 230 -12.06 4.60 8.71
CA TYR A 230 -10.93 5.52 8.50
C TYR A 230 -9.87 4.98 7.53
N ALA A 231 -9.60 3.67 7.56
CA ALA A 231 -8.67 3.04 6.64
C ALA A 231 -9.09 3.30 5.18
N SER A 232 -8.16 3.80 4.37
CA SER A 232 -8.35 3.95 2.92
C SER A 232 -8.13 2.61 2.21
N MET A 233 -7.22 1.80 2.73
CA MET A 233 -6.90 0.47 2.22
C MET A 233 -6.98 -0.56 3.35
N ARG A 234 -7.52 -1.74 3.06
CA ARG A 234 -7.56 -2.85 4.02
C ARG A 234 -7.16 -4.14 3.33
N PHE A 235 -6.22 -4.87 3.94
CA PHE A 235 -5.61 -6.08 3.40
C PHE A 235 -5.90 -7.26 4.34
N ASP A 236 -6.51 -8.31 3.79
CA ASP A 236 -6.70 -9.61 4.45
C ASP A 236 -5.57 -10.54 4.00
N VAL A 237 -4.62 -10.78 4.90
CA VAL A 237 -3.40 -11.56 4.64
C VAL A 237 -3.58 -12.97 5.21
N ARG A 238 -3.49 -13.98 4.35
CA ARG A 238 -3.64 -15.40 4.73
C ARG A 238 -2.55 -16.26 4.15
N ARG A 239 -2.05 -17.19 4.96
CA ARG A 239 -1.26 -18.33 4.47
C ARG A 239 -2.16 -19.29 3.70
N VAL A 240 -1.75 -19.65 2.48
CA VAL A 240 -2.44 -20.63 1.63
C VAL A 240 -1.83 -22.01 1.80
N GLU A 241 -0.51 -22.11 1.63
CA GLU A 241 0.23 -23.37 1.69
C GLU A 241 1.62 -23.13 2.27
N THR A 242 2.24 -24.19 2.81
CA THR A 242 3.62 -24.18 3.26
C THR A 242 4.51 -24.74 2.15
N ILE A 243 5.54 -23.99 1.79
CA ILE A 243 6.55 -24.35 0.79
C ILE A 243 7.54 -25.30 1.46
N LYS A 244 7.74 -26.48 0.85
CA LYS A 244 8.61 -27.53 1.39
C LYS A 244 9.62 -28.02 0.35
N LYS A 245 10.78 -28.46 0.82
CA LYS A 245 11.77 -29.20 0.02
C LYS A 245 12.17 -30.45 0.79
N GLY A 246 11.61 -31.59 0.39
CA GLY A 246 11.66 -32.80 1.22
C GLY A 246 10.89 -32.59 2.53
N ASP A 247 11.55 -32.81 3.66
CA ASP A 247 10.97 -32.63 5.00
C ASP A 247 11.14 -31.21 5.56
N GLU A 248 11.95 -30.37 4.91
CA GLU A 248 12.24 -29.01 5.36
C GLU A 248 11.14 -28.03 4.93
N MET A 249 10.65 -27.22 5.87
CA MET A 249 9.71 -26.12 5.61
C MET A 249 10.50 -24.85 5.29
N LEU A 250 10.44 -24.39 4.05
CA LEU A 250 11.24 -23.26 3.57
C LEU A 250 10.50 -21.92 3.65
N GLY A 251 9.16 -21.94 3.68
CA GLY A 251 8.38 -20.72 3.65
C GLY A 251 6.89 -20.99 3.48
N ASN A 252 6.14 -19.94 3.12
CA ASN A 252 4.71 -20.00 2.92
C ASN A 252 4.31 -19.26 1.64
N ARG A 253 3.37 -19.83 0.89
CA ARG A 253 2.59 -19.07 -0.09
C ARG A 253 1.56 -18.25 0.67
N VAL A 254 1.56 -16.95 0.45
CA VAL A 254 0.65 -16.00 1.10
C VAL A 254 -0.25 -15.39 0.05
N LYS A 255 -1.51 -15.22 0.42
CA LYS A 255 -2.54 -14.54 -0.36
C LYS A 255 -2.97 -13.30 0.38
N VAL A 256 -2.98 -12.18 -0.32
CA VAL A 256 -3.44 -10.90 0.19
C VAL A 256 -4.65 -10.45 -0.61
N LYS A 257 -5.79 -10.28 0.06
CA LYS A 257 -7.02 -9.74 -0.55
C LYS A 257 -7.23 -8.29 -0.13
N ILE A 258 -7.43 -7.40 -1.10
CA ILE A 258 -7.71 -6.00 -0.84
C ILE A 258 -9.21 -5.84 -0.59
N VAL A 259 -9.63 -5.98 0.67
CA VAL A 259 -11.06 -5.94 1.04
C VAL A 259 -11.65 -4.53 1.05
N LYS A 260 -10.79 -3.50 1.02
CA LYS A 260 -11.17 -2.10 0.87
C LYS A 260 -10.08 -1.36 0.15
N ASN A 261 -10.45 -0.55 -0.83
CA ASN A 261 -9.58 0.39 -1.51
C ASN A 261 -10.42 1.63 -1.88
N LYS A 262 -10.01 2.81 -1.40
CA LYS A 262 -10.66 4.09 -1.72
C LYS A 262 -10.03 4.81 -2.91
N LEU A 263 -8.95 4.25 -3.47
CA LEU A 263 -8.07 4.93 -4.42
C LEU A 263 -8.08 4.26 -5.79
N ALA A 264 -8.39 2.96 -5.83
CA ALA A 264 -8.58 2.17 -7.04
C ALA A 264 -9.63 1.06 -6.77
N PRO A 265 -10.07 0.31 -7.80
CA PRO A 265 -11.05 -0.76 -7.63
C PRO A 265 -10.65 -1.78 -6.54
N PRO A 266 -11.52 -2.05 -5.55
CA PRO A 266 -11.25 -3.01 -4.49
C PRO A 266 -11.41 -4.46 -4.96
N PHE A 267 -11.13 -5.41 -4.06
CA PHE A 267 -11.34 -6.86 -4.20
C PHE A 267 -10.39 -7.61 -5.13
N LYS A 268 -9.41 -6.91 -5.71
CA LYS A 268 -8.22 -7.55 -6.28
C LYS A 268 -7.47 -8.34 -5.19
N GLN A 269 -6.70 -9.33 -5.63
CA GLN A 269 -5.91 -10.21 -4.79
C GLN A 269 -4.52 -10.40 -5.39
N ALA A 270 -3.54 -10.62 -4.54
CA ALA A 270 -2.17 -10.94 -4.90
C ALA A 270 -1.74 -12.20 -4.16
N GLU A 271 -0.86 -12.99 -4.79
CA GLU A 271 -0.31 -14.21 -4.22
C GLU A 271 1.20 -14.25 -4.46
N PHE A 272 1.96 -14.42 -3.39
CA PHE A 272 3.43 -14.41 -3.43
C PHE A 272 4.01 -15.35 -2.38
N GLU A 273 5.30 -15.65 -2.50
CA GLU A 273 6.03 -16.54 -1.59
C GLU A 273 6.73 -15.71 -0.51
N ILE A 274 6.56 -16.07 0.76
CA ILE A 274 7.36 -15.58 1.88
C ILE A 274 8.28 -16.71 2.34
N MET A 275 9.58 -16.54 2.13
CA MET A 275 10.62 -17.48 2.54
C MET A 275 11.08 -17.14 3.96
N TYR A 276 11.32 -18.16 4.79
CA TYR A 276 11.81 -17.92 6.15
C TYR A 276 13.24 -17.36 6.11
N GLY A 277 13.50 -16.34 6.93
CA GLY A 277 14.79 -15.63 6.94
C GLY A 277 15.04 -14.65 5.79
N GLU A 278 14.37 -14.80 4.64
CA GLU A 278 14.56 -13.90 3.47
C GLU A 278 13.38 -12.96 3.21
N GLY A 279 12.16 -13.33 3.65
CA GLY A 279 10.95 -12.55 3.40
C GLY A 279 10.30 -12.81 2.05
N ILE A 280 9.67 -11.79 1.48
CA ILE A 280 8.97 -11.87 0.18
C ILE A 280 9.97 -12.20 -0.92
N SER A 281 9.71 -13.28 -1.66
CA SER A 281 10.54 -13.68 -2.80
C SER A 281 10.30 -12.76 -4.00
N LYS A 282 10.97 -11.60 -4.02
CA LYS A 282 10.79 -10.57 -5.07
C LYS A 282 10.91 -11.12 -6.49
N MET A 283 11.95 -11.89 -6.78
CA MET A 283 12.15 -12.47 -8.12
C MET A 283 11.07 -13.50 -8.48
N GLY A 284 10.63 -14.29 -7.51
CA GLY A 284 9.52 -15.22 -7.72
C GLY A 284 8.22 -14.49 -8.06
N ASP A 285 7.98 -13.37 -7.37
CA ASP A 285 6.80 -12.54 -7.56
C ASP A 285 6.80 -11.80 -8.91
N ILE A 286 7.95 -11.28 -9.34
CA ILE A 286 8.14 -10.69 -10.68
C ILE A 286 7.86 -11.71 -11.77
N ILE A 287 8.43 -12.91 -11.67
CA ILE A 287 8.23 -13.96 -12.68
C ILE A 287 6.75 -14.35 -12.77
N ASP A 288 6.10 -14.63 -11.63
CA ASP A 288 4.69 -15.03 -11.60
C ASP A 288 3.80 -13.91 -12.16
N SER A 289 4.07 -12.65 -11.79
CA SER A 289 3.33 -11.48 -12.28
C SER A 289 3.51 -11.27 -13.78
N ALA A 290 4.75 -11.36 -14.28
CA ALA A 290 5.07 -11.18 -15.69
C ALA A 290 4.45 -12.26 -16.59
N ILE A 291 4.30 -13.49 -16.09
CA ILE A 291 3.58 -14.55 -16.82
C ILE A 291 2.10 -14.23 -16.89
N ASN A 292 1.51 -13.79 -15.79
CA ASN A 292 0.07 -13.50 -15.73
C ASN A 292 -0.36 -12.39 -16.70
N VAL A 293 0.53 -11.44 -17.01
CA VAL A 293 0.28 -10.37 -17.99
C VAL A 293 0.94 -10.60 -19.35
N ASN A 294 1.47 -11.80 -19.62
CA ASN A 294 2.14 -12.19 -20.87
C ASN A 294 3.37 -11.33 -21.25
N ILE A 295 4.12 -10.83 -20.26
CA ILE A 295 5.44 -10.22 -20.46
C ILE A 295 6.52 -11.32 -20.58
N ILE A 296 6.41 -12.38 -19.77
CA ILE A 296 7.26 -13.58 -19.86
C ILE A 296 6.44 -14.72 -20.46
N ASP A 297 6.96 -15.32 -21.51
CA ASP A 297 6.38 -16.51 -22.16
C ASP A 297 6.83 -17.77 -21.44
N LYS A 298 5.87 -18.66 -21.13
CA LYS A 298 6.15 -19.98 -20.55
C LYS A 298 5.72 -21.10 -21.50
N SER A 299 6.70 -21.81 -22.06
CA SER A 299 6.50 -22.98 -22.93
C SER A 299 6.92 -24.26 -22.21
N GLY A 300 5.96 -24.94 -21.60
CA GLY A 300 6.23 -26.12 -20.77
C GLY A 300 7.03 -25.75 -19.52
N SER A 301 8.29 -26.18 -19.45
CA SER A 301 9.22 -25.84 -18.35
C SER A 301 10.16 -24.68 -18.69
N TRP A 302 10.15 -24.17 -19.92
CA TRP A 302 11.01 -23.08 -20.38
C TRP A 302 10.33 -21.72 -20.23
N TYR A 303 11.12 -20.72 -19.84
CA TYR A 303 10.72 -19.32 -19.71
C TYR A 303 11.52 -18.47 -20.69
N SER A 304 10.85 -17.54 -21.37
CA SER A 304 11.46 -16.63 -22.33
C SER A 304 10.93 -15.21 -22.14
N PHE A 305 11.75 -14.22 -22.46
CA PHE A 305 11.38 -12.80 -22.49
C PHE A 305 11.78 -12.22 -23.84
N LYS A 306 10.81 -11.68 -24.59
CA LYS A 306 11.02 -11.11 -25.95
C LYS A 306 11.81 -12.04 -26.89
N GLY A 307 11.56 -13.35 -26.83
CA GLY A 307 12.24 -14.35 -27.66
C GLY A 307 13.54 -14.90 -27.07
N THR A 308 14.17 -14.21 -26.11
CA THR A 308 15.38 -14.68 -25.42
C THR A 308 15.01 -15.68 -24.32
N ARG A 309 15.69 -16.83 -24.27
CA ARG A 309 15.47 -17.85 -23.23
C ARG A 309 16.08 -17.39 -21.91
N LEU A 310 15.25 -17.32 -20.87
CA LEU A 310 15.69 -17.02 -19.50
C LEU A 310 16.19 -18.27 -18.76
N GLY A 311 15.61 -19.44 -19.07
CA GLY A 311 16.01 -20.71 -18.47
C GLY A 311 14.89 -21.73 -18.35
N GLN A 312 15.25 -22.91 -17.85
CA GLN A 312 14.32 -24.00 -17.58
C GLN A 312 14.02 -24.11 -16.09
N GLY A 313 12.75 -24.02 -15.71
CA GLY A 313 12.29 -24.09 -14.32
C GLY A 313 12.38 -22.76 -13.57
N LYS A 314 11.42 -22.50 -12.67
CA LYS A 314 11.27 -21.20 -11.98
C LYS A 314 12.50 -20.84 -11.16
N GLU A 315 13.10 -21.81 -10.45
CA GLU A 315 14.25 -21.55 -9.58
C GLU A 315 15.50 -21.13 -10.37
N ASN A 316 15.73 -21.70 -11.55
CA ASN A 316 16.85 -21.28 -12.41
C ASN A 316 16.62 -19.88 -12.96
N VAL A 317 15.38 -19.53 -13.33
CA VAL A 317 15.04 -18.17 -13.79
C VAL A 317 15.18 -17.16 -12.65
N LYS A 318 14.81 -17.51 -11.41
CA LYS A 318 15.07 -16.68 -10.23
C LYS A 318 16.56 -16.39 -10.07
N ALA A 319 17.41 -17.41 -10.18
CA ALA A 319 18.87 -17.24 -10.11
C ALA A 319 19.39 -16.34 -11.23
N PHE A 320 18.95 -16.58 -12.47
CA PHE A 320 19.32 -15.78 -13.64
C PHE A 320 18.95 -14.29 -13.48
N LEU A 321 17.75 -13.98 -12.99
CA LEU A 321 17.33 -12.60 -12.75
C LEU A 321 18.07 -11.94 -11.57
N LYS A 322 18.48 -12.71 -10.55
CA LYS A 322 19.34 -12.20 -9.47
C LYS A 322 20.73 -11.82 -10.00
N GLU A 323 21.27 -12.58 -10.95
CA GLU A 323 22.56 -12.30 -11.60
C GLU A 323 22.48 -11.15 -12.62
N ASN A 324 21.27 -10.87 -13.14
CA ASN A 324 21.02 -9.85 -14.16
C ASN A 324 20.02 -8.77 -13.67
N PRO A 325 20.40 -7.92 -12.69
CA PRO A 325 19.48 -6.96 -12.08
C PRO A 325 18.88 -5.95 -13.07
N LYS A 326 19.64 -5.51 -14.08
CA LYS A 326 19.12 -4.60 -15.13
C LYS A 326 17.92 -5.19 -15.88
N LEU A 327 17.95 -6.50 -16.14
CA LEU A 327 16.86 -7.20 -16.79
C LEU A 327 15.67 -7.35 -15.85
N ALA A 328 15.91 -7.68 -14.58
CA ALA A 328 14.86 -7.74 -13.57
C ALA A 328 14.14 -6.38 -13.41
N ASP A 329 14.89 -5.28 -13.33
CA ASP A 329 14.36 -3.91 -13.26
C ASP A 329 13.57 -3.54 -14.52
N THR A 330 14.01 -4.00 -15.70
CA THR A 330 13.29 -3.79 -16.96
C THR A 330 11.93 -4.50 -16.95
N ILE A 331 11.89 -5.76 -16.48
CA ILE A 331 10.65 -6.53 -16.39
C ILE A 331 9.72 -5.93 -15.33
N GLU A 332 10.27 -5.51 -14.18
CA GLU A 332 9.53 -4.81 -13.13
C GLU A 332 8.95 -3.48 -13.62
N GLY A 333 9.72 -2.69 -14.39
CA GLY A 333 9.26 -1.46 -15.02
C GLY A 333 8.09 -1.71 -15.98
N LEU A 334 8.21 -2.70 -16.87
CA LEU A 334 7.13 -3.08 -17.77
C LEU A 334 5.86 -3.54 -17.03
N LEU A 335 6.03 -4.21 -15.89
CA LEU A 335 4.91 -4.58 -15.02
C LEU A 335 4.23 -3.33 -14.46
N LEU A 336 5.00 -2.38 -13.91
CA LEU A 336 4.45 -1.14 -13.35
C LEU A 336 3.78 -0.27 -14.42
N ASP A 337 4.29 -0.24 -15.65
CA ASP A 337 3.66 0.49 -16.76
C ASP A 337 2.25 -0.02 -17.08
N THR A 338 1.93 -1.28 -16.78
CA THR A 338 0.56 -1.80 -16.92
C THR A 338 -0.47 -1.09 -16.02
N LEU A 339 -0.02 -0.44 -14.94
CA LEU A 339 -0.89 0.37 -14.08
C LEU A 339 -1.35 1.66 -14.75
N HIS A 340 -0.54 2.23 -15.64
CA HIS A 340 -0.85 3.47 -16.35
C HIS A 340 -1.53 3.25 -17.71
N GLY A 341 -1.66 1.98 -18.14
CA GLY A 341 -2.21 1.61 -19.44
C GLY A 341 -3.72 1.87 -19.61
N ASP A 342 -4.48 2.02 -18.52
CA ASP A 342 -5.93 2.27 -18.61
C ASP A 342 -6.28 3.74 -18.91
N ASP A 343 -5.40 4.71 -18.65
CA ASP A 343 -5.63 6.13 -18.99
C ASP A 343 -5.22 6.47 -20.44
N ASN A 344 -4.38 5.65 -21.07
CA ASN A 344 -3.85 5.90 -22.42
C ASN A 344 -4.68 5.26 -23.55
N LEU A 345 -5.71 4.48 -23.25
CA LEU A 345 -6.56 3.85 -24.26
C LEU A 345 -7.65 4.80 -24.81
N GLU A 346 -8.07 5.82 -24.06
CA GLU A 346 -9.03 6.81 -24.54
C GLU A 346 -8.39 7.94 -25.38
N GLU A 347 -7.11 8.25 -25.18
CA GLU A 347 -6.40 9.27 -25.99
C GLU A 347 -5.81 8.69 -27.30
N ASN A 348 -5.50 7.39 -27.36
CA ASN A 348 -4.91 6.75 -28.53
C ASN A 348 -5.91 6.38 -29.65
N GLU A 349 -7.23 6.45 -29.41
CA GLU A 349 -8.20 6.29 -30.50
C GLU A 349 -8.26 7.51 -31.44
N ASN A 350 -7.76 8.68 -31.01
CA ASN A 350 -7.75 9.91 -31.79
C ASN A 350 -6.41 10.26 -32.47
N GLN A 351 -5.39 9.40 -32.36
CA GLN A 351 -4.09 9.57 -33.04
C GLN A 351 -3.65 8.32 -33.84
N LYS A 352 -4.59 7.61 -34.47
CA LYS A 352 -4.25 6.79 -35.64
C LYS A 352 -3.92 7.69 -36.83
N ASN A 353 -2.68 8.19 -36.86
CA ASN A 353 -1.88 8.57 -38.04
C ASN A 353 -0.66 9.39 -37.58
N ASP A 354 0.30 8.73 -36.94
CA ASP A 354 1.73 8.85 -37.25
C ASP A 354 2.51 8.08 -36.18
N SER A 355 3.11 6.98 -36.60
CA SER A 355 4.04 6.18 -35.82
C SER A 355 5.31 6.97 -35.51
N PRO A 356 5.89 6.72 -34.33
CA PRO A 356 7.32 6.49 -34.29
C PRO A 356 7.59 5.15 -33.62
N GLU A 357 7.84 4.14 -34.45
CA GLU A 357 8.77 3.07 -34.10
C GLU A 357 10.11 3.73 -33.75
N LYS A 358 10.33 4.01 -32.47
CA LYS A 358 11.68 4.07 -31.92
C LYS A 358 11.89 2.77 -31.17
N SER A 359 12.55 1.87 -31.88
CA SER A 359 12.91 0.53 -31.44
C SER A 359 13.73 0.58 -30.17
N VAL A 360 13.31 -0.23 -29.19
CA VAL A 360 14.04 -0.55 -27.96
C VAL A 360 15.29 -1.41 -28.24
N GLU A 361 15.50 -1.79 -29.51
CA GLU A 361 16.67 -2.51 -30.03
C GLU A 361 17.99 -1.73 -29.87
N GLN A 362 17.95 -0.44 -29.51
CA GLN A 362 19.16 0.37 -29.30
C GLN A 362 19.70 0.36 -27.88
N LEU A 363 19.10 -0.38 -26.93
CA LEU A 363 19.53 -0.29 -25.52
C LEU A 363 20.47 -1.38 -25.04
N PHE A 364 20.52 -2.59 -25.63
CA PHE A 364 21.48 -3.64 -25.24
C PHE A 364 21.67 -4.68 -26.36
N GLU A 365 22.91 -4.90 -26.83
CA GLU A 365 23.27 -6.13 -27.56
C GLU A 365 23.47 -7.25 -26.53
N ILE A 366 22.66 -8.30 -26.62
CA ILE A 366 22.84 -9.52 -25.83
C ILE A 366 23.47 -10.55 -26.76
N ASP A 367 24.64 -11.07 -26.42
CA ASP A 367 25.32 -12.08 -27.23
C ASP A 367 24.64 -13.46 -27.14
N GLU A 368 25.08 -14.42 -27.97
CA GLU A 368 24.51 -15.77 -28.02
C GLU A 368 24.65 -16.55 -26.69
N ASP A 369 25.48 -16.06 -25.77
CA ASP A 369 25.71 -16.62 -24.44
C ASP A 369 24.93 -15.89 -23.33
N GLY A 370 24.14 -14.86 -23.67
CA GLY A 370 23.28 -14.14 -22.74
C GLY A 370 23.97 -13.01 -21.96
N VAL A 371 25.15 -12.54 -22.40
CA VAL A 371 25.87 -11.42 -21.79
C VAL A 371 25.46 -10.12 -22.47
N VAL A 372 25.10 -9.12 -21.67
CA VAL A 372 24.87 -7.74 -22.13
C VAL A 372 26.22 -7.11 -22.48
N LEU A 373 26.46 -6.81 -23.75
CA LEU A 373 27.61 -6.05 -24.22
C LEU A 373 27.37 -4.54 -24.03
N ASP A 374 28.44 -3.81 -23.66
CA ASP A 374 28.45 -2.39 -23.26
C ASP A 374 27.81 -1.42 -24.27
#